data_AF-A0A5C4PRT8-F1
#
_entry.id   AF-A0A5C4PRT8-F1
#
_cell.length_a   1.000
_cell.length_b   1.000
_cell.length_c   1.000
_cell.angle_alpha   90.00
_cell.angle_beta   90.00
_cell.angle_gamma   90.00
#
_symmetry.space_group_name_H-M   'P 1'
#
loop_
_entity.id
_entity.type
_entity.pdbx_description
1 polymer ?
#
loop_
_entity_poly.entity_id
_entity_poly.type
_entity_poly.pdbx_seq_one_letter_code
_entity_poly.pdbx_strand_id
1 'polypeptide(L)'
;MKRSLLVTSLTALCAASAVAETAVSVNQATTPDSIQNIALPTTPLKTVDDSTPSAVQPLQVSRAQLLANPQLTQDWLNLALQQRNLELINELLPIYRTFAQHDPILVGFAKATLAQLAQDYPLAISRFREILAVNPDLNPVRIELAKSLFHDRQDNAAHDQFEKAKSAVGVPAPVVRLIDAYLDALQQRSGWQSSFSAYYLRGSNVNNTAATREIENTGFVKGD
;
A
#
# COMPACT_ATOMS: atom_id res chain seq x y z
N MET A 1 -58.86 37.07 50.56
CA MET A 1 -57.40 37.05 50.79
C MET A 1 -56.93 35.59 50.78
N LYS A 2 -55.91 35.28 49.94
CA LYS A 2 -54.95 34.13 49.95
C LYS A 2 -55.52 32.69 50.11
N ARG A 3 -55.61 31.87 49.04
CA ARG A 3 -54.59 30.97 48.43
C ARG A 3 -54.00 29.92 49.39
N SER A 4 -54.21 28.61 49.12
CA SER A 4 -53.19 27.76 48.48
C SER A 4 -53.70 26.30 48.32
N LEU A 5 -53.59 25.79 47.09
CA LEU A 5 -53.72 24.38 46.71
C LEU A 5 -52.32 23.73 46.78
N LEU A 6 -52.22 22.50 47.28
CA LEU A 6 -51.01 21.68 47.18
C LEU A 6 -51.31 20.49 46.27
N VAL A 7 -50.72 20.53 45.07
CA VAL A 7 -50.70 19.44 44.11
C VAL A 7 -49.42 18.65 44.35
N THR A 8 -49.54 17.36 44.69
CA THR A 8 -48.41 16.43 44.78
C THR A 8 -48.14 15.84 43.40
N SER A 9 -47.06 16.29 42.76
CA SER A 9 -46.56 15.75 41.50
C SER A 9 -45.53 14.64 41.75
N LEU A 10 -45.85 13.46 41.24
CA LEU A 10 -45.05 12.23 41.23
C LEU A 10 -43.91 12.39 40.21
N THR A 11 -42.65 12.41 40.67
CA THR A 11 -41.47 12.43 39.80
C THR A 11 -41.14 11.02 39.32
N ALA A 12 -41.29 10.78 38.01
CA ALA A 12 -40.81 9.57 37.36
C ALA A 12 -39.29 9.61 37.23
N LEU A 13 -38.64 8.57 37.75
CA LEU A 13 -37.21 8.31 37.67
C LEU A 13 -36.88 7.80 36.26
N CYS A 14 -36.46 8.67 35.35
CA CYS A 14 -35.86 8.25 34.08
C CYS A 14 -34.38 7.91 34.31
N ALA A 15 -34.07 6.61 34.34
CA ALA A 15 -32.70 6.14 34.20
C ALA A 15 -32.26 6.36 32.75
N ALA A 16 -31.47 7.40 32.49
CA ALA A 16 -30.78 7.56 31.23
C ALA A 16 -29.64 6.52 31.18
N SER A 17 -29.80 5.48 30.37
CA SER A 17 -28.69 4.63 29.99
C SER A 17 -27.71 5.46 29.15
N ALA A 18 -26.61 5.88 29.77
CA ALA A 18 -25.48 6.44 29.05
C ALA A 18 -24.85 5.32 28.20
N VAL A 19 -25.23 5.26 26.92
CA VAL A 19 -24.43 4.56 25.92
C VAL A 19 -23.15 5.37 25.82
N ALA A 20 -22.02 4.80 26.25
CA ALA A 20 -20.72 5.41 26.06
C ALA A 20 -20.52 5.63 24.55
N GLU A 21 -20.57 6.90 24.12
CA GLU A 21 -20.17 7.30 22.79
C GLU A 21 -18.69 6.95 22.64
N THR A 22 -18.42 5.84 21.95
CA THR A 22 -17.06 5.50 21.56
C THR A 22 -16.62 6.53 20.53
N ALA A 23 -15.91 7.56 20.98
CA ALA A 23 -15.32 8.57 20.14
C ALA A 23 -14.25 7.92 19.27
N VAL A 24 -14.37 8.08 17.95
CA VAL A 24 -13.32 7.71 17.00
C VAL A 24 -12.20 8.71 17.15
N SER A 25 -11.07 8.28 17.70
CA SER A 25 -9.90 9.15 17.86
C SER A 25 -9.14 9.23 16.54
N VAL A 26 -9.38 10.29 15.76
CA VAL A 26 -8.62 10.60 14.56
C VAL A 26 -7.50 11.58 14.90
N ASN A 27 -6.24 11.19 14.67
CA ASN A 27 -5.07 12.05 14.88
C ASN A 27 -4.95 13.10 13.76
N GLN A 28 -4.80 14.39 14.08
CA GLN A 28 -4.77 15.53 13.14
C GLN A 28 -3.66 15.53 12.06
N ALA A 29 -2.75 14.56 11.99
CA ALA A 29 -1.85 14.38 10.85
C ALA A 29 -2.61 14.08 9.53
N THR A 30 -3.94 14.02 9.59
CA THR A 30 -4.83 13.52 8.57
C THR A 30 -5.77 14.58 7.98
N THR A 31 -5.49 15.89 8.03
CA THR A 31 -6.34 16.83 7.25
C THR A 31 -6.09 16.66 5.74
N PRO A 32 -7.09 16.90 4.87
CA PRO A 32 -6.94 16.86 3.41
C PRO A 32 -5.79 17.76 2.89
N ASP A 33 -5.47 18.82 3.62
CA ASP A 33 -4.45 19.81 3.24
C ASP A 33 -3.01 19.45 3.66
N SER A 34 -2.80 18.42 4.50
CA SER A 34 -1.48 18.13 5.11
C SER A 34 -0.69 16.98 4.45
N ILE A 35 -1.06 16.56 3.24
CA ILE A 35 -0.65 15.24 2.74
C ILE A 35 0.65 15.30 1.93
N GLN A 36 1.77 14.93 2.56
CA GLN A 36 3.03 14.57 1.90
C GLN A 36 3.54 13.22 2.41
N ASN A 37 2.98 12.10 1.95
CA ASN A 37 3.66 10.82 2.12
C ASN A 37 3.30 9.82 1.03
N ILE A 38 4.18 9.71 0.04
CA ILE A 38 4.14 8.67 -1.00
C ILE A 38 5.20 7.64 -0.61
N ALA A 39 4.78 6.44 -0.19
CA ALA A 39 5.72 5.37 0.16
C ALA A 39 6.45 4.86 -1.09
N LEU A 40 7.77 5.06 -1.14
CA LEU A 40 8.68 4.51 -2.15
C LEU A 40 9.08 3.07 -1.80
N PRO A 41 9.41 2.21 -2.78
CA PRO A 41 9.91 0.87 -2.52
C PRO A 41 11.28 0.94 -1.80
N THR A 42 11.37 0.37 -0.60
CA THR A 42 12.60 0.37 0.20
C THR A 42 13.43 -0.90 -0.08
N THR A 43 14.63 -0.73 -0.63
CA THR A 43 15.76 -1.65 -0.38
C THR A 43 16.30 -1.44 1.05
N PRO A 44 16.90 -2.45 1.71
CA PRO A 44 17.23 -2.33 3.13
C PRO A 44 18.35 -1.31 3.34
N LEU A 45 18.03 -0.19 4.00
CA LEU A 45 19.01 0.76 4.52
C LEU A 45 18.61 1.31 5.89
N LYS A 46 19.69 1.56 6.64
CA LYS A 46 19.85 1.94 8.06
C LYS A 46 18.90 3.02 8.58
N THR A 47 18.56 2.84 9.85
CA THR A 47 17.79 3.75 10.74
C THR A 47 18.36 5.16 10.78
N VAL A 48 17.50 6.17 10.62
CA VAL A 48 17.75 7.55 11.06
C VAL A 48 16.63 7.94 12.01
N ASP A 49 17.06 8.39 13.18
CA ASP A 49 16.26 8.82 14.32
C ASP A 49 15.90 10.31 14.19
N ASP A 50 14.87 10.67 14.97
CA ASP A 50 14.49 12.01 15.42
C ASP A 50 13.65 12.94 14.51
N SER A 51 12.39 13.13 14.92
CA SER A 51 11.76 14.44 14.99
C SER A 51 10.60 14.42 16.01
N THR A 52 10.63 15.41 16.89
CA THR A 52 9.84 15.64 18.09
C THR A 52 8.33 15.76 17.85
N PRO A 53 7.46 15.31 18.78
CA PRO A 53 6.01 15.32 18.61
C PRO A 53 5.45 16.71 18.90
N SER A 54 4.95 17.39 17.86
CA SER A 54 4.09 18.55 18.06
C SER A 54 2.74 18.09 18.61
N ALA A 55 2.30 18.68 19.71
CA ALA A 55 1.03 18.36 20.38
C ALA A 55 -0.14 18.80 19.51
N VAL A 56 -0.97 17.85 19.08
CA VAL A 56 -2.07 18.08 18.15
C VAL A 56 -3.41 17.71 18.77
N GLN A 57 -4.39 18.64 18.77
CA GLN A 57 -5.70 18.43 19.38
C GLN A 57 -6.59 17.52 18.50
N PRO A 58 -7.33 16.53 19.03
CA PRO A 58 -8.17 15.64 18.21
C PRO A 58 -9.42 16.36 17.67
N LEU A 59 -9.69 16.28 16.37
CA LEU A 59 -10.95 16.72 15.77
C LEU A 59 -12.00 15.62 16.02
N GLN A 60 -12.96 15.86 16.91
CA GLN A 60 -13.94 14.86 17.35
C GLN A 60 -15.12 14.75 16.38
N VAL A 61 -15.00 13.92 15.33
CA VAL A 61 -16.16 13.53 14.52
C VAL A 61 -16.85 12.36 15.22
N SER A 62 -18.10 12.55 15.62
CA SER A 62 -18.83 11.48 16.33
C SER A 62 -19.37 10.44 15.35
N ARG A 63 -19.49 9.19 15.81
CA ARG A 63 -20.11 8.11 15.02
C ARG A 63 -21.52 8.45 14.54
N ALA A 64 -22.28 9.21 15.33
CA ALA A 64 -23.61 9.70 14.95
C ALA A 64 -23.56 10.65 13.75
N GLN A 65 -22.56 11.54 13.69
CA GLN A 65 -22.37 12.44 12.55
C GLN A 65 -21.99 11.67 11.27
N LEU A 66 -21.14 10.65 11.39
CA LEU A 66 -20.80 9.77 10.26
C LEU A 66 -22.05 9.06 9.73
N LEU A 67 -22.83 8.42 10.61
CA LEU A 67 -24.07 7.73 10.22
C LEU A 67 -25.13 8.65 9.60
N ALA A 68 -25.16 9.93 9.99
CA ALA A 68 -26.13 10.89 9.47
C ALA A 68 -25.70 11.52 8.14
N ASN A 69 -24.40 11.46 7.78
CA ASN A 69 -23.85 12.19 6.64
C ASN A 69 -23.02 11.27 5.72
N PRO A 70 -23.62 10.81 4.60
CA PRO A 70 -22.94 9.97 3.62
C PRO A 70 -21.68 10.60 3.02
N GLN A 71 -21.74 11.90 2.68
CA GLN A 71 -20.62 12.61 2.07
C GLN A 71 -19.45 12.74 3.05
N LEU A 72 -19.74 13.10 4.29
CA LEU A 72 -18.72 13.19 5.34
C LEU A 72 -18.01 11.84 5.53
N THR A 73 -18.78 10.74 5.62
CA THR A 73 -18.19 9.41 5.76
C THR A 73 -17.35 9.03 4.55
N GLN A 74 -17.79 9.39 3.34
CA GLN A 74 -17.03 9.17 2.11
C GLN A 74 -15.69 9.91 2.11
N ASP A 75 -15.70 11.19 2.49
CA ASP A 75 -14.50 12.02 2.53
C ASP A 75 -13.49 11.47 3.54
N TRP A 76 -13.95 11.07 4.73
CA TRP A 76 -13.12 10.42 5.74
C TRP A 76 -12.60 9.06 5.27
N LEU A 77 -13.41 8.27 4.56
CA LEU A 77 -12.95 6.99 4.01
C LEU A 77 -11.87 7.20 2.95
N ASN A 78 -12.05 8.15 2.03
CA ASN A 78 -11.06 8.51 1.02
C ASN A 78 -9.74 8.94 1.66
N LEU A 79 -9.82 9.77 2.70
CA LEU A 79 -8.67 10.24 3.44
C LEU A 79 -7.94 9.09 4.16
N ALA A 80 -8.68 8.20 4.83
CA ALA A 80 -8.13 7.02 5.49
C ALA A 80 -7.44 6.08 4.48
N LEU A 81 -8.01 5.92 3.29
CA LEU A 81 -7.42 5.13 2.19
C LEU A 81 -6.13 5.75 1.67
N GLN A 82 -6.11 7.06 1.46
CA GLN A 82 -4.93 7.79 1.03
C GLN A 82 -3.79 7.67 2.04
N GLN A 83 -4.11 7.72 3.34
CA GLN A 83 -3.13 7.58 4.42
C GLN A 83 -2.81 6.14 4.76
N ARG A 84 -3.48 5.17 4.12
CA ARG A 84 -3.34 3.74 4.45
C ARG A 84 -3.60 3.45 5.93
N ASN A 85 -4.50 4.21 6.55
CA ASN A 85 -4.84 4.05 7.95
C ASN A 85 -5.78 2.84 8.13
N LEU A 86 -5.21 1.68 8.42
CA LEU A 86 -5.93 0.42 8.57
C LEU A 86 -7.09 0.51 9.57
N GLU A 87 -6.87 1.16 10.71
CA GLU A 87 -7.85 1.29 11.77
C GLU A 87 -9.07 2.09 11.29
N LEU A 88 -8.83 3.27 10.71
CA LEU A 88 -9.91 4.11 10.19
C LEU A 88 -10.64 3.47 9.01
N ILE A 89 -9.95 2.76 8.11
CA ILE A 89 -10.62 2.05 7.00
C ILE A 89 -11.55 0.98 7.56
N ASN A 90 -11.12 0.20 8.57
CA ASN A 90 -11.94 -0.83 9.19
C ASN A 90 -13.16 -0.27 9.93
N GLU A 91 -13.05 0.94 10.48
CA GLU A 91 -14.16 1.60 11.15
C GLU A 91 -15.16 2.25 10.19
N LEU A 92 -14.66 2.96 9.17
CA LEU A 92 -15.49 3.75 8.25
C LEU A 92 -16.17 2.91 7.18
N LEU A 93 -15.51 1.84 6.70
CA LEU A 93 -16.05 1.02 5.62
C LEU A 93 -17.39 0.35 5.96
N PRO A 94 -17.60 -0.24 7.16
CA PRO A 94 -18.90 -0.78 7.55
C PRO A 94 -20.00 0.30 7.59
N ILE A 95 -19.68 1.51 8.06
CA ILE A 95 -20.62 2.64 8.11
C ILE A 95 -21.00 3.06 6.69
N TYR A 96 -20.00 3.29 5.83
CA TYR A 96 -20.20 3.73 4.46
C TYR A 96 -21.10 2.80 3.66
N ARG A 97 -20.96 1.47 3.87
CA ARG A 97 -21.78 0.45 3.20
C ARG A 97 -23.26 0.46 3.59
N THR A 98 -23.65 1.14 4.67
CA THR A 98 -25.06 1.23 5.08
C THR A 98 -25.85 2.24 4.24
N PHE A 99 -25.18 3.15 3.54
CA PHE A 99 -25.85 4.15 2.70
C PHE A 99 -26.39 3.52 1.42
N ALA A 100 -27.62 3.87 1.05
CA ALA A 100 -28.32 3.26 -0.10
C ALA A 100 -27.64 3.53 -1.45
N GLN A 101 -26.93 4.66 -1.59
CA GLN A 101 -26.27 5.09 -2.84
C GLN A 101 -24.74 5.14 -2.70
N HIS A 102 -24.15 4.26 -1.87
CA HIS A 102 -22.69 4.19 -1.76
C HIS A 102 -22.06 3.76 -3.09
N ASP A 103 -20.86 4.25 -3.37
CA ASP A 103 -20.10 3.85 -4.55
C ASP A 103 -19.49 2.44 -4.36
N PRO A 104 -19.90 1.44 -5.17
CA PRO A 104 -19.35 0.10 -5.09
C PRO A 104 -17.85 0.05 -5.45
N ILE A 105 -17.35 0.98 -6.26
CA ILE A 105 -15.93 1.06 -6.61
C ILE A 105 -15.12 1.45 -5.37
N LEU A 106 -15.55 2.48 -4.62
CA LEU A 106 -14.89 2.85 -3.36
C LEU A 106 -14.89 1.72 -2.33
N VAL A 107 -15.99 0.97 -2.22
CA VAL A 107 -16.06 -0.22 -1.36
C VAL A 107 -15.07 -1.30 -1.82
N GLY A 108 -14.98 -1.55 -3.13
CA GLY A 108 -14.02 -2.47 -3.71
C GLY A 108 -12.58 -2.06 -3.44
N PHE A 109 -12.27 -0.78 -3.64
CA PHE A 109 -10.96 -0.20 -3.43
C PHE A 109 -10.53 -0.28 -1.96
N ALA A 110 -11.45 -0.02 -1.03
CA ALA A 110 -11.18 -0.19 0.40
C ALA A 110 -10.87 -1.64 0.78
N LYS A 111 -11.63 -2.61 0.26
CA LYS A 111 -11.36 -4.03 0.50
C LYS A 111 -10.03 -4.48 -0.09
N ALA A 112 -9.70 -4.04 -1.31
CA ALA A 112 -8.41 -4.33 -1.94
C ALA A 112 -7.25 -3.73 -1.14
N THR A 113 -7.41 -2.50 -0.66
CA THR A 113 -6.42 -1.81 0.19
C THR A 113 -6.23 -2.53 1.52
N LEU A 114 -7.30 -2.98 2.19
CA LEU A 114 -7.20 -3.78 3.41
C LEU A 114 -6.45 -5.09 3.19
N ALA A 115 -6.72 -5.80 2.09
CA ALA A 115 -5.96 -7.01 1.73
C ALA A 115 -4.47 -6.69 1.49
N GLN A 116 -4.16 -5.60 0.79
CA GLN A 116 -2.80 -5.16 0.56
C GLN A 116 -2.08 -4.78 1.86
N LEU A 117 -2.77 -4.14 2.81
CA LEU A 117 -2.22 -3.79 4.13
C LEU A 117 -2.01 -5.02 5.02
N ALA A 118 -2.87 -6.03 4.87
CA ALA A 118 -2.69 -7.35 5.48
C ALA A 118 -1.62 -8.20 4.78
N GLN A 119 -0.98 -7.68 3.72
CA GLN A 119 -0.02 -8.39 2.86
C GLN A 119 -0.61 -9.63 2.16
N ASP A 120 -1.94 -9.74 2.08
CA ASP A 120 -2.63 -10.71 1.24
C ASP A 120 -2.68 -10.17 -0.20
N TYR A 121 -1.51 -10.19 -0.83
CA TYR A 121 -1.35 -9.69 -2.19
C TYR A 121 -2.18 -10.46 -3.23
N PRO A 122 -2.33 -11.80 -3.17
CA PRO A 122 -3.22 -12.51 -4.08
C PRO A 122 -4.67 -12.00 -4.03
N LEU A 123 -5.21 -11.78 -2.83
CA LEU A 123 -6.55 -11.21 -2.67
C LEU A 123 -6.61 -9.77 -3.18
N ALA A 124 -5.63 -8.94 -2.81
CA ALA A 124 -5.57 -7.55 -3.28
C ALA A 124 -5.55 -7.45 -4.81
N ILE A 125 -4.73 -8.29 -5.47
CA ILE A 125 -4.62 -8.38 -6.93
C ILE A 125 -5.98 -8.74 -7.55
N SER A 126 -6.67 -9.75 -7.02
CA SER A 126 -8.00 -10.13 -7.51
C SER A 126 -8.97 -8.95 -7.44
N ARG A 127 -9.02 -8.27 -6.28
CA ARG A 127 -9.93 -7.14 -6.06
C ARG A 127 -9.61 -5.92 -6.93
N PHE A 128 -8.34 -5.56 -7.10
CA PHE A 128 -7.98 -4.47 -7.99
C PHE A 128 -8.29 -4.79 -9.47
N ARG A 129 -8.11 -6.06 -9.89
CA ARG A 129 -8.52 -6.51 -11.23
C ARG A 129 -10.03 -6.43 -11.43
N GLU A 130 -10.84 -6.81 -10.43
CA GLU A 130 -12.30 -6.66 -10.46
C GLU A 130 -12.70 -5.19 -10.69
N ILE A 131 -12.05 -4.24 -10.00
CA ILE A 131 -12.32 -2.81 -10.17
C ILE A 131 -11.95 -2.34 -11.58
N LEU A 132 -10.76 -2.69 -12.07
CA LEU A 132 -10.29 -2.29 -13.40
C LEU A 132 -11.05 -2.96 -14.54
N ALA A 133 -11.69 -4.10 -14.31
CA ALA A 133 -12.59 -4.72 -15.27
C ALA A 133 -13.87 -3.89 -15.48
N VAL A 134 -14.33 -3.20 -14.44
CA VAL A 134 -15.50 -2.30 -14.50
C VAL A 134 -15.08 -0.92 -15.03
N ASN A 135 -14.00 -0.36 -14.52
CA ASN A 135 -13.50 0.95 -14.93
C ASN A 135 -11.99 0.88 -15.23
N PRO A 136 -11.62 0.63 -16.49
CA PRO A 136 -10.22 0.40 -16.86
C PRO A 136 -9.36 1.65 -16.79
N ASP A 137 -9.94 2.85 -16.74
CA ASP A 137 -9.20 4.12 -16.80
C ASP A 137 -8.79 4.65 -15.42
N LEU A 138 -9.10 3.92 -14.34
CA LEU A 138 -8.74 4.27 -12.96
C LEU A 138 -7.24 4.07 -12.71
N ASN A 139 -6.44 5.07 -13.10
CA ASN A 139 -4.99 5.01 -12.95
C ASN A 139 -4.50 4.80 -11.50
N PRO A 140 -5.10 5.41 -10.46
CA PRO A 140 -4.73 5.13 -9.07
C PRO A 140 -4.89 3.65 -8.69
N VAL A 141 -5.96 3.00 -9.16
CA VAL A 141 -6.21 1.57 -8.94
C VAL A 141 -5.16 0.72 -9.67
N ARG A 142 -4.78 1.12 -10.89
CA ARG A 142 -3.71 0.44 -11.64
C ARG A 142 -2.38 0.48 -10.91
N ILE A 143 -2.02 1.62 -10.32
CA ILE A 143 -0.79 1.76 -9.54
C ILE A 143 -0.81 0.81 -8.34
N GLU A 144 -1.93 0.71 -7.61
CA GLU A 144 -2.02 -0.19 -6.47
C GLU A 144 -2.05 -1.68 -6.86
N LEU A 145 -2.64 -2.01 -8.01
CA LEU A 145 -2.48 -3.33 -8.62
C LEU A 145 -1.01 -3.63 -8.90
N ALA A 146 -0.29 -2.72 -9.55
CA ALA A 146 1.12 -2.90 -9.91
C ALA A 146 2.01 -3.09 -8.67
N LYS A 147 1.76 -2.32 -7.60
CA LYS A 147 2.43 -2.49 -6.30
C LYS A 147 2.14 -3.86 -5.68
N SER A 148 0.90 -4.32 -5.72
CA SER A 148 0.52 -5.64 -5.19
C SER A 148 1.18 -6.77 -5.99
N LEU A 149 1.22 -6.67 -7.32
CA LEU A 149 1.94 -7.61 -8.20
C LEU A 149 3.45 -7.64 -7.90
N PHE A 150 4.07 -6.47 -7.68
CA PHE A 150 5.49 -6.36 -7.32
C PHE A 150 5.83 -7.08 -6.02
N HIS A 151 4.97 -6.95 -5.00
CA HIS A 151 5.14 -7.62 -3.72
C HIS A 151 4.89 -9.12 -3.80
N ASP A 152 3.94 -9.55 -4.64
CA ASP A 152 3.65 -10.96 -4.93
C ASP A 152 4.67 -11.64 -5.86
N ARG A 153 5.73 -10.93 -6.27
CA ARG A 153 6.76 -11.41 -7.23
C ARG A 153 6.23 -11.70 -8.65
N GLN A 154 5.08 -11.15 -9.01
CA GLN A 154 4.57 -11.18 -10.39
C GLN A 154 5.24 -10.06 -11.21
N ASP A 155 6.57 -10.13 -11.36
CA ASP A 155 7.42 -9.01 -11.80
C ASP A 155 7.08 -8.49 -13.20
N ASN A 156 6.87 -9.38 -14.18
CA ASN A 156 6.49 -8.98 -15.55
C ASN A 156 5.14 -8.26 -15.57
N ALA A 157 4.15 -8.80 -14.85
CA ALA A 157 2.82 -8.19 -14.77
C ALA A 157 2.87 -6.84 -14.03
N ALA A 158 3.70 -6.73 -12.98
CA ALA A 158 3.93 -5.48 -12.27
C ALA A 158 4.52 -4.42 -13.20
N HIS A 159 5.58 -4.78 -13.94
CA HIS A 159 6.22 -3.92 -14.93
C HIS A 159 5.21 -3.38 -15.95
N ASP A 160 4.41 -4.27 -16.57
CA ASP A 160 3.41 -3.88 -17.57
C ASP A 160 2.36 -2.90 -17.01
N GLN A 161 1.90 -3.13 -15.77
CA GLN A 161 0.94 -2.23 -15.14
C GLN A 161 1.56 -0.89 -14.75
N PHE A 162 2.82 -0.87 -14.31
CA PHE A 162 3.54 0.37 -14.00
C PHE A 162 3.78 1.21 -15.26
N GLU A 163 4.24 0.61 -16.36
CA GLU A 163 4.42 1.31 -17.64
C GLU A 163 3.09 1.88 -18.15
N LYS A 164 2.03 1.07 -18.12
CA LYS A 164 0.69 1.54 -18.49
C LYS A 164 0.18 2.66 -17.58
N ALA A 165 0.54 2.63 -16.29
CA ALA A 165 0.17 3.69 -15.36
C ALA A 165 0.92 4.98 -15.61
N LYS A 166 2.21 4.88 -15.98
CA LYS A 166 3.08 6.01 -16.33
C LYS A 166 2.66 6.67 -17.64
N SER A 167 2.14 5.91 -18.60
CA SER A 167 1.69 6.43 -19.90
C SER A 167 0.34 7.17 -19.87
N ALA A 168 -0.35 7.18 -18.73
CA ALA A 168 -1.63 7.89 -18.61
C ALA A 168 -1.45 9.41 -18.75
N VAL A 169 -2.48 10.10 -19.23
CA VAL A 169 -2.45 11.56 -19.41
C VAL A 169 -2.43 12.25 -18.04
N GLY A 170 -1.55 13.24 -17.87
CA GLY A 170 -1.57 14.13 -16.71
C GLY A 170 -1.09 13.50 -15.39
N VAL A 171 -0.30 12.43 -15.44
CA VAL A 171 0.28 11.81 -14.23
C VAL A 171 1.17 12.82 -13.50
N PRO A 172 0.92 13.13 -12.21
CA PRO A 172 1.75 14.07 -11.46
C PRO A 172 3.21 13.62 -11.36
N ALA A 173 4.16 14.56 -11.42
CA ALA A 173 5.59 14.25 -11.36
C ALA A 173 6.01 13.40 -10.14
N PRO A 174 5.47 13.60 -8.91
CA PRO A 174 5.77 12.70 -7.78
C PRO A 174 5.33 11.25 -8.01
N VAL A 175 4.22 11.04 -8.73
CA VAL A 175 3.71 9.70 -9.08
C VAL A 175 4.59 9.06 -10.15
N VAL A 176 5.05 9.83 -11.15
CA VAL A 176 6.01 9.33 -12.14
C VAL A 176 7.29 8.84 -11.45
N ARG A 177 7.87 9.63 -10.54
CA ARG A 177 9.06 9.23 -9.77
C ARG A 177 8.84 7.97 -8.93
N LEU A 178 7.66 7.83 -8.33
CA LEU A 178 7.28 6.60 -7.62
C LEU A 178 7.31 5.39 -8.55
N ILE A 179 6.66 5.52 -9.72
CA ILE A 179 6.60 4.44 -10.71
C ILE A 179 8.01 4.07 -11.19
N ASP A 180 8.84 5.07 -11.50
CA ASP A 180 10.23 4.85 -11.92
C ASP A 180 11.04 4.07 -10.88
N ALA A 181 10.89 4.40 -9.59
CA ALA A 181 11.56 3.67 -8.52
C ALA A 181 11.14 2.17 -8.46
N TYR A 182 9.87 1.86 -8.76
CA TYR A 182 9.41 0.46 -8.84
C TYR A 182 9.94 -0.24 -10.09
N LEU A 183 9.97 0.44 -11.25
CA LEU A 183 10.52 -0.10 -12.49
C LEU A 183 12.02 -0.38 -12.36
N ASP A 184 12.79 0.51 -11.75
CA ASP A 184 14.21 0.32 -11.45
C ASP A 184 14.43 -0.90 -10.54
N ALA A 185 13.60 -1.06 -9.50
CA ALA A 185 13.68 -2.20 -8.60
C ALA A 185 13.36 -3.53 -9.31
N LEU A 186 12.41 -3.54 -10.25
CA LEU A 186 12.10 -4.71 -11.09
C LEU A 186 13.28 -5.03 -12.03
N GLN A 187 13.86 -4.03 -12.68
CA GLN A 187 15.01 -4.21 -13.56
C GLN A 187 16.20 -4.80 -12.81
N GLN A 188 16.54 -4.27 -11.63
CA GLN A 188 17.62 -4.83 -10.81
C GLN A 188 17.33 -6.29 -10.46
N ARG A 189 16.12 -6.60 -9.97
CA ARG A 189 15.72 -7.97 -9.59
C ARG A 189 15.88 -8.97 -10.74
N SER A 190 15.50 -8.59 -11.96
CA SER A 190 15.66 -9.43 -13.15
C SER A 190 17.12 -9.63 -13.57
N GLY A 191 17.97 -8.58 -13.46
CA GLY A 191 19.39 -8.65 -13.79
C GLY A 191 20.20 -9.64 -12.93
N TRP A 192 19.82 -9.80 -11.66
CA TRP A 192 20.39 -10.81 -10.75
C TRP A 192 20.03 -12.26 -11.13
N GLN A 193 18.82 -12.51 -11.65
CA GLN A 193 18.42 -13.84 -12.12
C GLN A 193 19.24 -14.23 -13.36
N SER A 194 19.49 -13.27 -14.25
CA SER A 194 20.31 -13.48 -15.45
C SER A 194 21.79 -13.69 -15.12
N SER A 195 22.38 -12.94 -14.18
CA SER A 195 23.78 -13.15 -13.78
C SER A 195 24.01 -14.50 -13.09
N PHE A 196 23.02 -15.03 -12.35
CA PHE A 196 23.07 -16.39 -11.80
C PHE A 196 22.98 -17.46 -12.90
N SER A 197 22.09 -17.27 -13.90
CA SER A 197 21.99 -18.19 -15.05
C SER A 197 23.27 -18.23 -15.90
N ALA A 198 24.01 -17.12 -15.98
CA ALA A 198 25.31 -17.06 -16.65
C ALA A 198 26.44 -17.74 -15.85
N TYR A 199 26.38 -17.71 -14.50
CA TYR A 199 27.36 -18.37 -13.64
C TYR A 199 27.18 -19.90 -13.57
N TYR A 200 25.98 -20.42 -13.82
CA TYR A 200 25.74 -21.88 -13.86
C TYR A 200 26.17 -22.53 -15.20
N LEU A 201 26.57 -21.75 -16.20
CA LEU A 201 27.08 -22.25 -17.48
C LEU A 201 28.62 -22.23 -17.61
N ARG A 202 29.37 -21.98 -16.52
CA ARG A 202 30.83 -22.20 -16.50
C ARG A 202 31.20 -23.48 -15.74
N GLY A 203 30.71 -24.61 -16.25
CA GLY A 203 31.32 -25.91 -16.02
C GLY A 203 32.49 -26.13 -16.98
N SER A 204 33.71 -25.96 -16.46
CA SER A 204 35.00 -26.49 -16.95
C SER A 204 35.23 -26.56 -18.48
N ASN A 205 35.81 -25.51 -19.06
CA ASN A 205 36.76 -25.73 -20.16
C ASN A 205 38.15 -25.87 -19.53
N VAL A 206 38.57 -27.13 -19.41
CA VAL A 206 39.90 -27.52 -18.94
C VAL A 206 40.88 -27.09 -20.03
N ASN A 207 41.57 -25.98 -19.82
CA ASN A 207 42.85 -25.75 -20.49
C ASN A 207 43.86 -25.26 -19.48
N ASN A 208 44.33 -26.22 -18.67
CA ASN A 208 45.50 -26.07 -17.82
C ASN A 208 46.57 -27.04 -18.34
N THR A 209 47.35 -26.60 -19.32
CA THR A 209 48.67 -27.17 -19.57
C THR A 209 49.68 -26.03 -19.43
N ALA A 210 50.43 -26.11 -18.35
CA ALA A 210 51.44 -25.15 -17.95
C ALA A 210 52.52 -24.95 -19.01
N ALA A 211 53.02 -23.72 -19.10
CA ALA A 211 54.25 -23.41 -19.78
C ALA A 211 55.43 -24.06 -19.03
N THR A 212 56.30 -24.77 -19.75
CA THR A 212 57.70 -24.95 -19.35
C THR A 212 58.55 -24.85 -20.61
N ARG A 213 59.60 -24.02 -20.56
CA ARG A 213 60.55 -23.76 -21.64
C ARG A 213 61.78 -24.66 -21.51
N GLU A 214 62.29 -25.08 -22.67
CA GLU A 214 63.72 -25.23 -23.06
C GLU A 214 64.56 -26.40 -22.48
N ILE A 215 64.92 -27.39 -23.33
CA ILE A 215 66.11 -27.71 -24.19
C ILE A 215 67.05 -28.72 -23.50
N GLU A 216 67.27 -29.89 -24.14
CA GLU A 216 68.60 -30.37 -24.61
C GLU A 216 68.70 -31.88 -24.83
N ASN A 217 69.26 -32.21 -26.01
CA ASN A 217 70.26 -33.26 -26.22
C ASN A 217 69.79 -34.73 -26.12
N THR A 218 69.14 -35.23 -27.17
CA THR A 218 68.95 -36.67 -27.39
C THR A 218 70.25 -37.31 -27.87
N GLY A 219 71.19 -37.52 -26.95
CA GLY A 219 72.33 -38.40 -27.17
C GLY A 219 71.91 -39.86 -27.12
N PHE A 220 71.39 -40.41 -28.22
CA PHE A 220 71.33 -41.85 -28.46
C PHE A 220 71.50 -42.19 -29.95
N VAL A 221 72.37 -43.19 -30.18
CA VAL A 221 72.91 -43.66 -31.45
C VAL A 221 72.02 -44.78 -32.02
N LYS A 222 71.91 -44.86 -33.35
CA LYS A 222 71.33 -46.02 -34.04
C LYS A 222 72.26 -47.23 -33.85
N GLY A 223 71.79 -48.24 -33.12
CA GLY A 223 72.42 -49.57 -33.12
C GLY A 223 72.12 -50.31 -34.43
N ASP A 224 73.12 -51.06 -34.88
CA ASP A 224 73.25 -51.70 -36.21
C ASP A 224 72.04 -52.49 -36.74
#